data_AF-M2AMF3-F1
#
_entry.id   AF-M2AMF3-F1
#
_cell.length_a   1.000
_cell.length_b   1.000
_cell.length_c   1.000
_cell.angle_alpha   90.00
_cell.angle_beta   90.00
_cell.angle_gamma   90.00
#
_symmetry.space_group_name_H-M   'P 1'
#
loop_
_entity.id
_entity.type
_entity.pdbx_description
1 polymer ?
#
loop_
_entity_poly.entity_id
_entity_poly.type
_entity_poly.pdbx_seq_one_letter_code
_entity_poly.pdbx_strand_id
1 'polypeptide(L)'
;MPLALLVTLLLTASQLSPAFANEPAAGTPREIPAGSESLLEGSLADSWEGSLDDWTLENGVLTGTTDGSVKVNRFITSKTAPVEDFELEVDVWVSARGNSGIQYRSEVREDLGPNVMVGYQCDVVAATPKYNGMLYEERGRRILCHTAEKVVTDADGQGWVVESTEPPKFAPETWHRYKVRVVGNHHQHWIDGIKTAEHFDLDPNGRSLSGRIGVQVHVGPPMEIRYRNFFVKRLTPTTPPNDSVEIPDDAEKIVPQGGWKNAGKRDSNHKLEKAELPGTRNVHRAGPIWLAGQPTAEALAAAKKAGVKRVITLRSERELDFDDEALVKNAGLEFHAVRFGGHQQLTDEKIHAVCQLLQAADPDNQALLHCASANRVGAIWIAYRVLDGRQTLENAIKEGKQVGLLDPDLQKAAVEYVQQRKR
;
A
#
# COMPACT_ATOMS: atom_id res chain seq x y z
N MET A 1 -4.49 -28.96 -75.27
CA MET A 1 -4.36 -27.70 -74.53
C MET A 1 -4.88 -27.94 -73.12
N PRO A 2 -4.01 -28.03 -72.10
CA PRO A 2 -4.43 -28.45 -70.77
C PRO A 2 -4.85 -27.25 -69.90
N LEU A 3 -5.79 -27.55 -69.01
CA LEU A 3 -6.50 -26.70 -68.08
C LEU A 3 -5.58 -26.32 -66.90
N ALA A 4 -5.33 -25.03 -66.68
CA ALA A 4 -4.57 -24.55 -65.52
C ALA A 4 -5.52 -24.26 -64.35
N LEU A 5 -5.45 -25.09 -63.31
CA LEU A 5 -6.13 -24.90 -62.03
C LEU A 5 -5.20 -24.09 -61.12
N LEU A 6 -5.57 -22.85 -60.81
CA LEU A 6 -4.84 -21.99 -59.89
C LEU A 6 -5.30 -22.33 -58.45
N VAL A 7 -4.46 -23.06 -57.70
CA VAL A 7 -4.68 -23.33 -56.27
C VAL A 7 -4.04 -22.20 -55.47
N THR A 8 -4.87 -21.35 -54.87
CA THR A 8 -4.41 -20.31 -53.94
C THR A 8 -4.13 -20.96 -52.58
N LEU A 9 -2.84 -21.17 -52.27
CA LEU A 9 -2.39 -21.66 -50.98
C LEU A 9 -2.43 -20.50 -49.96
N LEU A 10 -3.49 -20.44 -49.14
CA LEU A 10 -3.49 -19.60 -47.93
C LEU A 10 -2.59 -20.28 -46.89
N LEU A 11 -1.34 -19.79 -46.75
CA LEU A 11 -0.54 -20.04 -45.56
C LEU A 11 -1.13 -19.20 -44.42
N THR A 12 -1.97 -19.81 -43.59
CA THR A 12 -2.20 -19.31 -42.23
C THR A 12 -0.95 -19.64 -41.42
N ALA A 13 -0.08 -18.65 -41.20
CA ALA A 13 0.92 -18.74 -40.15
C ALA A 13 0.17 -18.78 -38.81
N SER A 14 -0.09 -19.98 -38.28
CA SER A 14 -0.41 -20.13 -36.87
C SER A 14 0.84 -19.74 -36.10
N GLN A 15 0.82 -18.56 -35.50
CA GLN A 15 1.72 -18.27 -34.39
C GLN A 15 1.28 -19.16 -33.23
N LEU A 16 1.82 -20.38 -33.21
CA LEU A 16 1.88 -21.19 -32.01
C LEU A 16 2.73 -20.38 -31.03
N SER A 17 2.09 -19.69 -30.08
CA SER A 17 2.73 -19.38 -28.80
C SER A 17 3.39 -20.66 -28.29
N PRO A 18 4.60 -20.62 -27.73
CA PRO A 18 5.18 -21.81 -27.16
C PRO A 18 4.22 -22.29 -26.07
N ALA A 19 3.51 -23.37 -26.37
CA ALA A 19 2.74 -24.08 -25.39
C ALA A 19 3.72 -24.44 -24.27
N PHE A 20 3.42 -24.00 -23.05
CA PHE A 20 4.03 -24.54 -21.82
C PHE A 20 3.58 -26.00 -21.67
N ALA A 21 3.95 -26.84 -22.64
CA ALA A 21 3.65 -28.25 -22.72
C ALA A 21 4.81 -28.99 -22.05
N ASN A 22 4.68 -29.09 -20.72
CA ASN A 22 5.22 -30.12 -19.82
C ASN A 22 5.37 -29.48 -18.43
N GLU A 23 4.25 -29.18 -17.77
CA GLU A 23 4.30 -29.00 -16.33
C GLU A 23 4.65 -30.36 -15.70
N PRO A 24 5.66 -30.43 -14.80
CA PRO A 24 5.86 -31.62 -14.00
C PRO A 24 4.59 -31.93 -13.19
N ALA A 25 4.37 -33.21 -12.90
CA ALA A 25 3.30 -33.62 -12.00
C ALA A 25 3.33 -32.78 -10.71
N ALA A 26 2.15 -32.53 -10.13
CA ALA A 26 2.03 -31.81 -8.88
C ALA A 26 2.99 -32.39 -7.81
N GLY A 27 4.06 -31.65 -7.49
CA GLY A 27 4.99 -32.00 -6.42
C GLY A 27 6.45 -32.26 -6.82
N THR A 28 6.84 -32.24 -8.10
CA THR A 28 8.27 -32.24 -8.45
C THR A 28 8.78 -30.80 -8.60
N PRO A 29 9.77 -30.37 -7.79
CA PRO A 29 10.39 -29.06 -7.95
C PRO A 29 10.96 -28.88 -9.36
N ARG A 30 10.80 -27.68 -9.92
CA ARG A 30 11.46 -27.30 -11.17
C ARG A 30 12.95 -27.11 -10.92
N GLU A 31 13.74 -27.31 -11.97
CA GLU A 31 15.16 -26.94 -11.92
C GLU A 31 15.29 -25.45 -11.60
N ILE A 32 16.16 -25.12 -10.66
CA ILE A 32 16.42 -23.74 -10.25
C ILE A 32 17.00 -23.00 -11.47
N PRO A 33 16.36 -21.93 -11.97
CA PRO A 33 16.86 -21.22 -13.14
C PRO A 33 18.26 -20.68 -12.90
N ALA A 34 19.12 -20.72 -13.93
CA ALA A 34 20.51 -20.30 -13.83
C ALA A 34 20.66 -18.88 -13.22
N GLY A 35 21.48 -18.78 -12.17
CA GLY A 35 21.72 -17.55 -11.43
C GLY A 35 20.65 -17.18 -10.40
N SER A 36 19.70 -18.08 -10.13
CA SER A 36 18.67 -17.90 -9.11
C SER A 36 18.97 -18.72 -7.86
N GLU A 37 18.41 -18.30 -6.73
CA GLU A 37 18.33 -19.06 -5.49
C GLU A 37 16.88 -19.44 -5.18
N SER A 38 16.68 -20.58 -4.52
CA SER A 38 15.37 -21.01 -4.03
C SER A 38 15.10 -20.44 -2.65
N LEU A 39 13.89 -19.91 -2.43
CA LEU A 39 13.43 -19.41 -1.13
C LEU A 39 12.75 -20.48 -0.27
N LEU A 40 12.71 -21.73 -0.73
CA LEU A 40 12.00 -22.84 -0.08
C LEU A 40 12.95 -23.98 0.35
N GLU A 41 14.25 -23.73 0.43
CA GLU A 41 15.23 -24.71 0.92
C GLU A 41 15.15 -24.85 2.46
N GLY A 42 15.48 -26.03 2.98
CA GLY A 42 15.48 -26.28 4.43
C GLY A 42 14.09 -26.33 5.06
N SER A 43 14.03 -26.17 6.39
CA SER A 43 12.75 -26.07 7.10
C SER A 43 12.13 -24.67 6.97
N LEU A 44 10.83 -24.54 7.27
CA LEU A 44 10.15 -23.25 7.27
C LEU A 44 10.92 -22.20 8.10
N ALA A 45 11.37 -22.58 9.30
CA ALA A 45 12.08 -21.69 10.20
C ALA A 45 13.52 -21.37 9.77
N ASP A 46 14.11 -22.17 8.87
CA ASP A 46 15.44 -21.88 8.31
C ASP A 46 15.39 -20.79 7.25
N SER A 47 14.32 -20.76 6.46
CA SER A 47 14.18 -19.87 5.29
C SER A 47 13.24 -18.68 5.50
N TRP A 48 12.36 -18.74 6.49
CA TRP A 48 11.35 -17.72 6.74
C TRP A 48 11.28 -17.35 8.23
N GLU A 49 10.85 -16.12 8.49
CA GLU A 49 10.57 -15.58 9.82
C GLU A 49 9.25 -14.83 9.82
N GLY A 50 8.68 -14.64 11.01
CA GLY A 50 7.42 -13.92 11.19
C GLY A 50 6.36 -14.76 11.90
N SER A 51 5.09 -14.55 11.56
CA SER A 51 3.96 -15.30 12.15
C SER A 51 3.83 -16.69 11.51
N LEU A 52 4.73 -17.62 11.85
CA LEU A 52 4.79 -18.94 11.21
C LEU A 52 3.58 -19.84 11.53
N ASP A 53 2.74 -19.49 12.51
CA ASP A 53 1.61 -20.32 12.98
C ASP A 53 0.57 -20.67 11.90
N ASP A 54 0.46 -19.84 10.86
CA ASP A 54 -0.46 -20.06 9.72
C ASP A 54 0.16 -20.83 8.57
N TRP A 55 1.44 -21.18 8.69
CA TRP A 55 2.27 -21.61 7.58
C TRP A 55 2.89 -22.99 7.79
N THR A 56 2.93 -23.77 6.71
CA THR A 56 3.70 -25.01 6.65
C THR A 56 4.61 -25.00 5.42
N LEU A 57 5.76 -25.66 5.51
CA LEU A 57 6.63 -25.92 4.37
C LEU A 57 6.87 -27.43 4.30
N GLU A 58 6.18 -28.09 3.37
CA GLU A 58 6.24 -29.55 3.20
C GLU A 58 6.45 -29.89 1.73
N ASN A 59 7.40 -30.78 1.46
CA ASN A 59 7.70 -31.25 0.10
C ASN A 59 7.92 -30.11 -0.91
N GLY A 60 8.58 -29.03 -0.49
CA GLY A 60 8.86 -27.86 -1.33
C GLY A 60 7.65 -26.97 -1.62
N VAL A 61 6.56 -27.13 -0.86
CA VAL A 61 5.34 -26.31 -0.97
C VAL A 61 5.14 -25.54 0.33
N LEU A 62 5.22 -24.21 0.24
CA LEU A 62 4.88 -23.29 1.32
C LEU A 62 3.38 -23.02 1.27
N THR A 63 2.65 -23.39 2.32
CA THR A 63 1.18 -23.25 2.40
C THR A 63 0.81 -22.32 3.52
N GLY A 64 -0.03 -21.32 3.24
CA GLY A 64 -0.62 -20.42 4.24
C GLY A 64 -2.13 -20.63 4.31
N THR A 65 -2.69 -20.70 5.52
CA THR A 65 -4.13 -20.91 5.70
C THR A 65 -4.73 -19.96 6.72
N THR A 66 -6.00 -19.59 6.52
CA THR A 66 -6.80 -18.91 7.54
C THR A 66 -8.20 -19.48 7.59
N ASP A 67 -8.81 -19.47 8.77
CA ASP A 67 -10.21 -19.86 9.01
C ASP A 67 -11.17 -18.65 8.98
N GLY A 68 -10.66 -17.48 8.60
CA GLY A 68 -11.36 -16.20 8.60
C GLY A 68 -11.50 -15.52 9.97
N SER A 69 -10.86 -16.04 11.02
CA SER A 69 -10.82 -15.40 12.34
C SER A 69 -9.80 -14.26 12.45
N VAL A 70 -8.83 -14.22 11.53
CA VAL A 70 -7.74 -13.24 11.46
C VAL A 70 -8.27 -11.81 11.53
N LYS A 71 -7.66 -10.96 12.36
CA LYS A 71 -8.11 -9.57 12.59
C LYS A 71 -7.22 -8.53 11.92
N VAL A 72 -5.99 -8.90 11.60
CA VAL A 72 -4.98 -8.07 10.95
C VAL A 72 -4.24 -8.93 9.93
N ASN A 73 -3.82 -8.34 8.81
CA ASN A 73 -2.98 -9.05 7.85
C ASN A 73 -1.71 -9.55 8.56
N ARG A 74 -1.33 -10.81 8.29
CA ARG A 74 -0.12 -11.41 8.86
C ARG A 74 0.82 -11.79 7.73
N PHE A 75 2.10 -11.58 7.97
CA PHE A 75 3.13 -11.80 6.98
C PHE A 75 4.21 -12.74 7.51
N ILE A 76 4.84 -13.46 6.60
CA ILE A 76 6.14 -14.07 6.82
C ILE A 76 7.12 -13.47 5.81
N THR A 77 8.35 -13.28 6.26
CA THR A 77 9.42 -12.65 5.49
C THR A 77 10.50 -13.68 5.21
N SER A 78 11.01 -13.71 3.98
CA SER A 78 12.14 -14.58 3.66
C SER A 78 13.41 -14.05 4.34
N LYS A 79 14.22 -14.97 4.85
CA LYS A 79 15.51 -14.66 5.47
C LYS A 79 16.59 -14.28 4.46
N THR A 80 16.32 -14.40 3.15
CA THR A 80 17.24 -13.94 2.10
C THR A 80 17.57 -12.45 2.25
N ALA A 81 18.75 -12.04 1.81
CA ALA A 81 19.18 -10.65 1.87
C ALA A 81 18.19 -9.72 1.11
N PRO A 82 18.05 -8.45 1.51
CA PRO A 82 17.24 -7.48 0.77
C PRO A 82 17.54 -7.49 -0.73
N VAL A 83 16.50 -7.36 -1.55
CA VAL A 83 16.60 -7.32 -3.01
C VAL A 83 16.55 -5.88 -3.51
N GLU A 84 17.39 -5.57 -4.49
CA GLU A 84 17.38 -4.30 -5.23
C GLU A 84 16.78 -4.54 -6.61
N ASP A 85 17.60 -4.73 -7.65
CA ASP A 85 17.13 -5.20 -8.96
C ASP A 85 17.05 -6.74 -8.96
N PHE A 86 15.89 -7.28 -9.34
CA PHE A 86 15.66 -8.72 -9.28
C PHE A 86 14.60 -9.20 -10.28
N GLU A 87 14.62 -10.51 -10.51
CA GLU A 87 13.52 -11.29 -11.06
C GLU A 87 13.10 -12.33 -10.03
N LEU A 88 11.81 -12.39 -9.74
CA LEU A 88 11.18 -13.41 -8.93
C LEU A 88 10.29 -14.25 -9.85
N GLU A 89 10.39 -15.56 -9.71
CA GLU A 89 9.50 -16.51 -10.38
C GLU A 89 8.94 -17.46 -9.33
N VAL A 90 7.62 -17.65 -9.30
CA VAL A 90 6.96 -18.51 -8.32
C VAL A 90 5.69 -19.10 -8.91
N ASP A 91 5.45 -20.38 -8.67
CA ASP A 91 4.16 -20.98 -9.01
C ASP A 91 3.24 -20.84 -7.79
N VAL A 92 2.03 -20.32 -8.00
CA VAL A 92 1.07 -19.96 -6.96
C VAL A 92 -0.26 -20.66 -7.20
N TRP A 93 -0.83 -21.22 -6.14
CA TRP A 93 -2.20 -21.74 -6.10
C TRP A 93 -2.95 -21.00 -5.01
N VAL A 94 -4.18 -20.57 -5.29
CA VAL A 94 -5.01 -19.83 -4.32
C VAL A 94 -6.45 -20.33 -4.35
N SER A 95 -7.10 -20.41 -3.19
CA SER A 95 -8.50 -20.79 -3.10
C SER A 95 -9.43 -19.78 -3.78
N ALA A 96 -10.64 -20.19 -4.14
CA ALA A 96 -11.57 -19.36 -4.94
C ALA A 96 -11.87 -17.96 -4.40
N ARG A 97 -11.79 -17.78 -3.08
CA ARG A 97 -12.00 -16.49 -2.40
C ARG A 97 -10.74 -15.96 -1.73
N GLY A 98 -9.60 -16.58 -1.98
CA GLY A 98 -8.33 -16.17 -1.39
C GLY A 98 -7.92 -14.78 -1.81
N ASN A 99 -7.37 -14.05 -0.85
CA ASN A 99 -6.70 -12.78 -1.02
C ASN A 99 -5.35 -12.91 -0.32
N SER A 100 -4.27 -12.73 -1.05
CA SER A 100 -2.89 -12.81 -0.56
C SER A 100 -2.04 -11.87 -1.40
N GLY A 101 -0.73 -11.91 -1.19
CA GLY A 101 0.20 -11.11 -1.95
C GLY A 101 1.64 -11.51 -1.71
N ILE A 102 2.47 -11.22 -2.71
CA ILE A 102 3.92 -11.37 -2.67
C ILE A 102 4.51 -9.99 -2.44
N GLN A 103 4.98 -9.73 -1.22
CA GLN A 103 5.68 -8.50 -0.87
C GLN A 103 7.10 -8.52 -1.44
N TYR A 104 7.57 -7.38 -1.91
CA TYR A 104 8.94 -7.19 -2.34
C TYR A 104 9.40 -5.75 -2.09
N ARG A 105 10.73 -5.55 -1.99
CA ARG A 105 11.33 -4.26 -1.58
C ARG A 105 10.64 -3.62 -0.37
N SER A 106 10.12 -4.48 0.51
CA SER A 106 9.28 -4.08 1.62
C SER A 106 10.08 -4.06 2.91
N GLU A 107 9.64 -3.24 3.86
CA GLU A 107 10.21 -3.15 5.19
C GLU A 107 9.36 -3.94 6.18
N VAL A 108 10.02 -4.65 7.10
CA VAL A 108 9.35 -5.21 8.28
C VAL A 108 9.20 -4.09 9.32
N ARG A 109 7.98 -3.84 9.77
CA ARG A 109 7.62 -2.72 10.64
C ARG A 109 7.06 -3.22 11.96
N GLU A 110 7.95 -3.73 12.81
CA GLU A 110 7.60 -4.27 14.13
C GLU A 110 6.93 -3.25 15.05
N ASP A 111 7.20 -1.95 14.85
CA ASP A 111 6.57 -0.84 15.58
C ASP A 111 5.06 -0.70 15.27
N LEU A 112 4.62 -1.19 14.11
CA LEU A 112 3.21 -1.26 13.70
C LEU A 112 2.52 -2.55 14.16
N GLY A 113 3.27 -3.48 14.74
CA GLY A 113 2.78 -4.77 15.22
C GLY A 113 3.71 -5.91 14.81
N PRO A 114 3.57 -7.08 15.45
CA PRO A 114 4.35 -8.24 15.08
C PRO A 114 4.06 -8.61 13.62
N ASN A 115 5.11 -8.82 12.84
CA ASN A 115 5.02 -9.41 11.51
C ASN A 115 4.22 -8.57 10.49
N VAL A 116 4.33 -7.24 10.57
CA VAL A 116 3.76 -6.29 9.59
C VAL A 116 4.80 -5.94 8.54
N MET A 117 4.41 -5.92 7.27
CA MET A 117 5.22 -5.39 6.18
C MET A 117 4.61 -4.13 5.59
N VAL A 118 5.47 -3.22 5.12
CA VAL A 118 5.10 -2.00 4.40
C VAL A 118 5.91 -1.94 3.10
N GLY A 119 5.25 -1.70 1.98
CA GLY A 119 5.91 -1.61 0.66
C GLY A 119 5.19 -2.38 -0.44
N TYR A 120 5.86 -2.54 -1.57
CA TYR A 120 5.27 -3.09 -2.78
C TYR A 120 4.81 -4.54 -2.65
N GLN A 121 3.68 -4.84 -3.28
CA GLN A 121 3.01 -6.13 -3.30
C GLN A 121 2.54 -6.45 -4.73
N CYS A 122 2.84 -7.67 -5.18
CA CYS A 122 2.10 -8.30 -6.27
C CYS A 122 0.93 -9.07 -5.66
N ASP A 123 -0.29 -8.57 -5.86
CA ASP A 123 -1.49 -9.13 -5.25
C ASP A 123 -1.90 -10.46 -5.88
N VAL A 124 -2.43 -11.37 -5.07
CA VAL A 124 -2.98 -12.67 -5.48
C VAL A 124 -4.45 -12.73 -5.07
N VAL A 125 -5.35 -12.42 -6.02
CA VAL A 125 -6.79 -12.26 -5.77
C VAL A 125 -7.62 -12.89 -6.89
N ALA A 126 -7.87 -14.20 -6.81
CA ALA A 126 -8.54 -14.92 -7.89
C ALA A 126 -9.99 -14.45 -8.16
N ALA A 127 -10.72 -14.03 -7.13
CA ALA A 127 -12.12 -13.63 -7.26
C ALA A 127 -12.33 -12.30 -8.02
N THR A 128 -11.29 -11.47 -8.13
CA THR A 128 -11.40 -10.12 -8.72
C THR A 128 -10.30 -9.91 -9.75
N PRO A 129 -10.59 -10.11 -11.05
CA PRO A 129 -9.58 -10.07 -12.12
C PRO A 129 -8.69 -8.83 -12.12
N LYS A 130 -9.28 -7.64 -11.88
CA LYS A 130 -8.55 -6.36 -11.81
C LYS A 130 -7.55 -6.24 -10.65
N TYR A 131 -7.57 -7.17 -9.70
CA TYR A 131 -6.66 -7.20 -8.54
C TYR A 131 -5.65 -8.35 -8.62
N ASN A 132 -5.81 -9.31 -9.54
CA ASN A 132 -4.91 -10.45 -9.60
C ASN A 132 -3.63 -10.10 -10.39
N GLY A 133 -2.47 -10.12 -9.74
CA GLY A 133 -1.20 -9.70 -10.32
C GLY A 133 -1.05 -8.17 -10.44
N MET A 134 -1.89 -7.40 -9.74
CA MET A 134 -1.79 -5.95 -9.69
C MET A 134 -0.59 -5.49 -8.83
N LEU A 135 -0.19 -4.23 -8.94
CA LEU A 135 0.78 -3.61 -8.04
C LEU A 135 0.06 -2.78 -6.97
N TYR A 136 0.25 -3.19 -5.72
CA TYR A 136 -0.24 -2.53 -4.54
C TYR A 136 0.94 -2.14 -3.63
N GLU A 137 0.79 -1.11 -2.82
CA GLU A 137 1.77 -0.70 -1.81
C GLU A 137 1.13 -0.79 -0.43
N GLU A 138 1.44 -1.88 0.28
CA GLU A 138 0.86 -2.19 1.58
C GLU A 138 1.22 -1.11 2.60
N ARG A 139 0.16 -0.56 3.22
CA ARG A 139 0.23 0.58 4.16
C ARG A 139 0.98 1.82 3.63
N GLY A 140 1.16 1.92 2.31
CA GLY A 140 1.67 3.11 1.62
C GLY A 140 0.58 3.78 0.78
N ARG A 141 0.89 4.03 -0.50
CA ARG A 141 0.02 4.70 -1.49
C ARG A 141 -1.15 3.84 -1.97
N ARG A 142 -1.28 2.59 -1.46
CA ARG A 142 -2.31 1.62 -1.83
C ARG A 142 -2.17 1.16 -3.28
N ILE A 143 -3.24 1.16 -4.07
CA ILE A 143 -3.21 0.59 -5.43
C ILE A 143 -2.44 1.55 -6.34
N LEU A 144 -1.29 1.08 -6.84
CA LEU A 144 -0.43 1.81 -7.76
C LEU A 144 -0.75 1.48 -9.21
N CYS A 145 -1.10 0.23 -9.53
CA CYS A 145 -1.40 -0.21 -10.89
C CYS A 145 -2.35 -1.41 -10.85
N HIS A 146 -3.55 -1.32 -11.40
CA HIS A 146 -4.43 -2.49 -11.52
C HIS A 146 -3.89 -3.51 -12.52
N THR A 147 -4.46 -4.71 -12.48
CA THR A 147 -4.21 -5.73 -13.50
C THR A 147 -4.58 -5.19 -14.89
N ALA A 148 -3.71 -5.43 -15.86
CA ALA A 148 -3.79 -5.00 -17.25
C ALA A 148 -3.64 -3.50 -17.49
N GLU A 149 -3.02 -2.79 -16.53
CA GLU A 149 -2.62 -1.39 -16.66
C GLU A 149 -1.10 -1.22 -16.82
N LYS A 150 -0.74 -0.09 -17.42
CA LYS A 150 0.56 0.55 -17.31
C LYS A 150 0.38 1.90 -16.64
N VAL A 151 1.17 2.16 -15.59
CA VAL A 151 1.07 3.38 -14.78
C VAL A 151 2.43 4.07 -14.68
N VAL A 152 2.42 5.40 -14.65
CA VAL A 152 3.57 6.20 -14.23
C VAL A 152 3.16 7.00 -13.01
N THR A 153 3.88 6.86 -11.90
CA THR A 153 3.79 7.78 -10.76
C THR A 153 4.80 8.89 -10.96
N ASP A 154 4.35 10.15 -11.00
CA ASP A 154 5.22 11.30 -11.17
C ASP A 154 6.08 11.61 -9.92
N ALA A 155 6.96 12.59 -10.04
CA ALA A 155 7.89 12.98 -8.98
C ALA A 155 7.20 13.51 -7.70
N ASP A 156 5.92 13.90 -7.79
CA ASP A 156 5.11 14.37 -6.66
C ASP A 156 4.26 13.25 -6.03
N GLY A 157 4.43 12.01 -6.50
CA GLY A 157 3.73 10.83 -6.00
C GLY A 157 2.34 10.62 -6.60
N GLN A 158 1.98 11.33 -7.67
CA GLN A 158 0.70 11.19 -8.34
C GLN A 158 0.77 10.13 -9.45
N GLY A 159 -0.12 9.13 -9.40
CA GLY A 159 -0.22 8.07 -10.40
C GLY A 159 -1.03 8.47 -11.64
N TRP A 160 -0.61 8.00 -12.80
CA TRP A 160 -1.24 8.24 -14.10
C TRP A 160 -1.32 6.92 -14.88
N VAL A 161 -2.52 6.46 -15.20
CA VAL A 161 -2.75 5.32 -16.09
C VAL A 161 -2.45 5.78 -17.52
N VAL A 162 -1.39 5.22 -18.09
CA VAL A 162 -0.94 5.58 -19.45
C VAL A 162 -1.42 4.58 -20.50
N GLU A 163 -1.63 3.33 -20.11
CA GLU A 163 -2.24 2.30 -20.96
C GLU A 163 -3.11 1.39 -20.08
N SER A 164 -4.25 0.93 -20.61
CA SER A 164 -5.13 -0.01 -19.91
C SER A 164 -5.85 -0.91 -20.90
N THR A 165 -6.07 -2.15 -20.50
CA THR A 165 -6.80 -3.17 -21.27
C THR A 165 -7.70 -4.00 -20.35
N GLU A 166 -8.55 -4.84 -20.93
CA GLU A 166 -9.42 -5.71 -20.12
C GLU A 166 -8.59 -6.70 -19.28
N PRO A 167 -8.80 -6.75 -17.95
CA PRO A 167 -8.06 -7.65 -17.08
C PRO A 167 -8.27 -9.13 -17.46
N PRO A 168 -7.20 -9.91 -17.68
CA PRO A 168 -7.31 -11.36 -17.89
C PRO A 168 -7.89 -12.05 -16.65
N LYS A 169 -8.56 -13.18 -16.88
CA LYS A 169 -9.10 -14.03 -15.82
C LYS A 169 -8.22 -15.27 -15.67
N PHE A 170 -7.82 -15.53 -14.44
CA PHE A 170 -7.06 -16.72 -14.05
C PHE A 170 -7.93 -17.59 -13.15
N ALA A 171 -7.88 -18.91 -13.34
CA ALA A 171 -8.77 -19.82 -12.65
C ALA A 171 -8.29 -19.99 -11.19
N PRO A 172 -9.16 -19.81 -10.19
CA PRO A 172 -8.79 -20.19 -8.83
C PRO A 172 -8.53 -21.70 -8.75
N GLU A 173 -7.88 -22.11 -7.67
CA GLU A 173 -7.64 -23.52 -7.38
C GLU A 173 -6.84 -24.26 -8.45
N THR A 174 -6.07 -23.50 -9.24
CA THR A 174 -5.08 -24.01 -10.20
C THR A 174 -3.73 -23.35 -9.97
N TRP A 175 -2.66 -24.02 -10.39
CA TRP A 175 -1.32 -23.46 -10.31
C TRP A 175 -1.11 -22.48 -11.46
N HIS A 176 -0.65 -21.28 -11.12
CA HIS A 176 -0.30 -20.22 -12.06
C HIS A 176 1.13 -19.76 -11.81
N ARG A 177 1.88 -19.46 -12.88
CA ARG A 177 3.24 -18.95 -12.76
C ARG A 177 3.23 -17.44 -12.68
N TYR A 178 3.63 -16.91 -11.53
CA TYR A 178 3.85 -15.49 -11.33
C TYR A 178 5.31 -15.15 -11.63
N LYS A 179 5.52 -14.02 -12.30
CA LYS A 179 6.83 -13.39 -12.42
C LYS A 179 6.74 -11.94 -11.93
N VAL A 180 7.70 -11.52 -11.12
CA VAL A 180 7.88 -10.11 -10.74
C VAL A 180 9.29 -9.71 -11.15
N ARG A 181 9.42 -8.66 -11.95
CA ARG A 181 10.73 -8.11 -12.34
C ARG A 181 10.75 -6.64 -11.95
N VAL A 182 11.79 -6.26 -11.21
CA VAL A 182 11.99 -4.88 -10.80
C VAL A 182 13.42 -4.47 -11.12
N VAL A 183 13.56 -3.38 -11.88
CA VAL A 183 14.86 -2.83 -12.29
C VAL A 183 14.84 -1.32 -12.15
N GLY A 184 15.72 -0.76 -11.32
CA GLY A 184 15.64 0.63 -10.92
C GLY A 184 14.27 0.93 -10.30
N ASN A 185 13.52 1.85 -10.89
CA ASN A 185 12.15 2.22 -10.53
C ASN A 185 11.07 1.64 -11.47
N HIS A 186 11.41 0.62 -12.27
CA HIS A 186 10.49 -0.03 -13.21
C HIS A 186 10.04 -1.38 -12.67
N HIS A 187 8.74 -1.50 -12.38
CA HIS A 187 8.09 -2.67 -11.81
C HIS A 187 7.25 -3.36 -12.88
N GLN A 188 7.37 -4.67 -13.00
CA GLN A 188 6.61 -5.45 -13.97
C GLN A 188 6.17 -6.78 -13.40
N HIS A 189 4.89 -7.12 -13.57
CA HIS A 189 4.28 -8.37 -13.11
C HIS A 189 3.75 -9.18 -14.29
N TRP A 190 3.79 -10.51 -14.17
CA TRP A 190 3.15 -11.44 -15.11
C TRP A 190 2.48 -12.60 -14.38
N ILE A 191 1.43 -13.14 -15.00
CA ILE A 191 0.81 -14.42 -14.65
C ILE A 191 0.71 -15.26 -15.93
N ASP A 192 1.26 -16.47 -15.93
CA ASP A 192 1.31 -17.39 -17.08
C ASP A 192 1.85 -16.75 -18.37
N GLY A 193 2.83 -15.84 -18.22
CA GLY A 193 3.45 -15.11 -19.31
C GLY A 193 2.64 -13.90 -19.82
N ILE A 194 1.43 -13.67 -19.32
CA ILE A 194 0.63 -12.48 -19.62
C ILE A 194 1.05 -11.37 -18.65
N LYS A 195 1.48 -10.22 -19.19
CA LYS A 195 1.85 -9.05 -18.38
C LYS A 195 0.61 -8.51 -17.67
N THR A 196 0.65 -8.44 -16.35
CA THR A 196 -0.47 -7.99 -15.51
C THR A 196 -0.29 -6.59 -14.96
N ALA A 197 0.94 -6.11 -14.76
CA ALA A 197 1.16 -4.74 -14.32
C ALA A 197 2.48 -4.24 -14.87
N GLU A 198 2.54 -2.96 -15.24
CA GLU A 198 3.78 -2.25 -15.55
C GLU A 198 3.74 -0.87 -14.93
N HIS A 199 4.71 -0.56 -14.08
CA HIS A 199 4.71 0.68 -13.32
C HIS A 199 6.08 1.32 -13.30
N PHE A 200 6.12 2.63 -13.50
CA PHE A 200 7.31 3.46 -13.28
C PHE A 200 7.07 4.37 -12.08
N ASP A 201 7.90 4.25 -11.05
CA ASP A 201 7.78 5.04 -9.83
C ASP A 201 8.80 6.19 -9.82
N LEU A 202 8.40 7.37 -10.31
CA LEU A 202 9.30 8.52 -10.42
C LEU A 202 9.41 9.32 -9.12
N ASP A 203 8.61 9.00 -8.10
CA ASP A 203 8.58 9.67 -6.80
C ASP A 203 9.83 9.30 -5.97
N PRO A 204 10.84 10.18 -5.85
CA PRO A 204 12.06 9.85 -5.13
C PRO A 204 11.86 9.74 -3.61
N ASN A 205 10.76 10.27 -3.07
CA ASN A 205 10.49 10.28 -1.64
C ASN A 205 9.59 9.12 -1.21
N GLY A 206 8.67 8.71 -2.09
CA GLY A 206 7.74 7.62 -1.83
C GLY A 206 8.23 6.23 -2.27
N ARG A 207 9.19 6.15 -3.20
CA ARG A 207 9.66 4.85 -3.72
C ARG A 207 10.68 4.16 -2.83
N SER A 208 10.64 2.83 -2.85
CA SER A 208 11.70 1.98 -2.28
C SER A 208 12.55 1.32 -3.38
N LEU A 209 13.87 1.43 -3.26
CA LEU A 209 14.83 0.80 -4.19
C LEU A 209 15.40 -0.53 -3.66
N SER A 210 15.14 -0.87 -2.40
CA SER A 210 15.64 -2.08 -1.76
C SER A 210 14.73 -2.53 -0.63
N GLY A 211 14.68 -3.83 -0.37
CA GLY A 211 13.98 -4.34 0.81
C GLY A 211 13.74 -5.84 0.76
N ARG A 212 12.94 -6.33 1.70
CA ARG A 212 12.70 -7.76 1.92
C ARG A 212 11.62 -8.31 0.99
N ILE A 213 11.65 -9.62 0.79
CA ILE A 213 10.58 -10.40 0.16
C ILE A 213 9.74 -11.05 1.26
N GLY A 214 8.42 -11.03 1.10
CA GLY A 214 7.50 -11.67 2.04
C GLY A 214 6.23 -12.16 1.37
N VAL A 215 5.40 -12.87 2.13
CA VAL A 215 4.08 -13.32 1.68
C VAL A 215 3.03 -13.14 2.78
N GLN A 216 1.78 -12.97 2.35
CA GLN A 216 0.68 -12.56 3.21
C GLN A 216 -0.39 -13.64 3.37
N VAL A 217 -0.94 -13.77 4.59
CA VAL A 217 -2.32 -14.23 4.78
C VAL A 217 -3.20 -13.04 5.18
N HIS A 218 -4.33 -12.86 4.49
CA HIS A 218 -5.14 -11.64 4.57
C HIS A 218 -6.33 -11.76 5.54
N VAL A 219 -6.76 -10.63 6.11
CA VAL A 219 -8.02 -10.55 6.86
C VAL A 219 -9.23 -10.78 5.94
N GLY A 220 -10.08 -11.76 6.23
CA GLY A 220 -11.21 -12.01 5.34
C GLY A 220 -11.87 -13.36 5.55
N PRO A 221 -12.61 -13.85 4.54
CA PRO A 221 -13.09 -15.23 4.52
C PRO A 221 -11.94 -16.23 4.66
N PRO A 222 -12.22 -17.49 5.03
CA PRO A 222 -11.22 -18.55 5.01
C PRO A 222 -10.51 -18.60 3.65
N MET A 223 -9.18 -18.71 3.71
CA MET A 223 -8.35 -18.76 2.52
C MET A 223 -7.25 -19.78 2.65
N GLU A 224 -6.78 -20.25 1.49
CA GLU A 224 -5.59 -21.06 1.38
C GLU A 224 -4.78 -20.55 0.19
N ILE A 225 -3.48 -20.39 0.42
CA ILE A 225 -2.48 -19.98 -0.57
C ILE A 225 -1.33 -20.98 -0.53
N ARG A 226 -0.82 -21.39 -1.69
CA ARG A 226 0.32 -22.28 -1.79
C ARG A 226 1.33 -21.72 -2.77
N TYR A 227 2.60 -21.82 -2.42
CA TYR A 227 3.73 -21.40 -3.22
C TYR A 227 4.68 -22.58 -3.44
N ARG A 228 5.14 -22.77 -4.67
CA ARG A 228 6.22 -23.71 -5.00
C ARG A 228 7.12 -23.10 -6.05
N ASN A 229 8.32 -23.66 -6.23
CA ASN A 229 9.28 -23.16 -7.22
C ASN A 229 9.55 -21.66 -7.06
N PHE A 230 9.72 -21.21 -5.81
CA PHE A 230 9.86 -19.81 -5.46
C PHE A 230 11.33 -19.41 -5.58
N PHE A 231 11.68 -18.84 -6.73
CA PHE A 231 13.05 -18.50 -7.08
C PHE A 231 13.24 -16.98 -7.14
N VAL A 232 14.40 -16.52 -6.69
CA VAL A 232 14.83 -15.13 -6.88
C VAL A 232 16.18 -15.07 -7.57
N LYS A 233 16.28 -14.22 -8.58
CA LYS A 233 17.50 -13.90 -9.32
C LYS A 233 17.83 -12.43 -9.12
N ARG A 234 18.99 -12.16 -8.54
CA ARG A 234 19.49 -10.79 -8.37
C ARG A 234 20.12 -10.33 -9.67
N LEU A 235 19.78 -9.12 -10.10
CA LEU A 235 20.31 -8.52 -11.32
C LEU A 235 21.44 -7.56 -10.89
N THR A 236 22.66 -7.81 -11.36
CA THR A 236 23.81 -6.96 -11.08
C THR A 236 24.46 -6.50 -12.39
N PRO A 237 24.87 -5.22 -12.48
CA PRO A 237 24.76 -4.16 -11.47
C PRO A 237 23.33 -3.61 -11.30
N THR A 238 23.05 -2.98 -10.16
CA THR A 238 21.79 -2.26 -9.93
C THR A 238 21.69 -1.06 -10.88
N THR A 239 20.54 -0.94 -11.53
CA THR A 239 20.26 0.08 -12.53
C THR A 239 19.82 1.37 -11.83
N PRO A 240 20.40 2.54 -12.16
CA PRO A 240 19.88 3.82 -11.68
C PRO A 240 18.40 3.99 -12.07
N PRO A 241 17.57 4.62 -11.22
CA PRO A 241 16.20 4.96 -11.60
C PRO A 241 16.14 5.75 -12.90
N ASN A 242 15.19 5.41 -13.76
CA ASN A 242 14.89 6.18 -14.95
C ASN A 242 13.77 7.18 -14.63
N ASP A 243 14.16 8.41 -14.33
CA ASP A 243 13.23 9.49 -14.00
C ASP A 243 12.78 10.30 -15.23
N SER A 244 13.10 9.82 -16.44
CA SER A 244 12.78 10.48 -17.72
C SER A 244 11.56 9.91 -18.44
N VAL A 245 10.78 9.04 -17.79
CA VAL A 245 9.60 8.43 -18.39
C VAL A 245 8.51 9.49 -18.56
N GLU A 246 8.06 9.67 -19.80
CA GLU A 246 7.02 10.65 -20.13
C GLU A 246 5.62 10.17 -19.72
N ILE A 247 4.82 11.11 -19.25
CA ILE A 247 3.40 10.93 -18.97
C ILE A 247 2.63 11.62 -20.10
N PRO A 248 1.86 10.87 -20.91
CA PRO A 248 1.05 11.46 -21.98
C PRO A 248 0.04 12.49 -21.44
N ASP A 249 -0.23 13.54 -22.21
CA ASP A 249 -1.20 14.59 -21.84
C ASP A 249 -2.63 14.05 -21.65
N ASP A 250 -2.94 12.89 -22.24
CA ASP A 250 -4.23 12.20 -22.15
C ASP A 250 -4.26 11.07 -21.10
N ALA A 251 -3.19 10.91 -20.30
CA ALA A 251 -3.14 9.90 -19.26
C ALA A 251 -4.23 10.12 -18.20
N GLU A 252 -4.88 9.02 -17.79
CA GLU A 252 -5.93 9.09 -16.78
C GLU A 252 -5.31 9.19 -15.38
N LYS A 253 -5.66 10.24 -14.65
CA LYS A 253 -5.20 10.42 -13.28
C LYS A 253 -5.75 9.34 -12.35
N ILE A 254 -4.86 8.65 -11.63
CA ILE A 254 -5.25 7.78 -10.52
C ILE A 254 -5.71 8.64 -9.35
N VAL A 255 -7.01 8.66 -9.12
CA VAL A 255 -7.57 9.25 -7.90
C VAL A 255 -7.43 8.26 -6.73
N PRO A 256 -7.01 8.73 -5.54
CA PRO A 256 -6.82 7.86 -4.37
C PRO A 256 -7.99 6.91 -4.12
N GLN A 257 -7.65 5.62 -4.00
CA GLN A 257 -8.66 4.57 -3.92
C GLN A 257 -9.33 4.55 -2.54
N GLY A 258 -10.63 4.81 -2.59
CA GLY A 258 -11.53 5.16 -1.48
C GLY A 258 -12.76 5.91 -2.01
N GLY A 259 -12.60 6.61 -3.15
CA GLY A 259 -13.64 6.96 -4.10
C GLY A 259 -14.81 7.77 -3.54
N TRP A 260 -14.92 9.04 -3.90
CA TRP A 260 -16.06 9.89 -3.48
C TRP A 260 -17.43 9.39 -3.90
N LYS A 261 -17.50 8.41 -4.82
CA LYS A 261 -18.74 7.72 -5.20
C LYS A 261 -19.40 6.99 -4.01
N ASN A 262 -18.63 6.62 -2.97
CA ASN A 262 -19.13 5.99 -1.74
C ASN A 262 -18.78 6.75 -0.44
N ALA A 263 -18.25 7.96 -0.53
CA ALA A 263 -17.97 8.80 0.63
C ALA A 263 -19.25 8.98 1.48
N GLY A 264 -19.19 8.53 2.74
CA GLY A 264 -20.32 8.49 3.67
C GLY A 264 -21.13 7.19 3.73
N LYS A 265 -20.88 6.19 2.86
CA LYS A 265 -21.57 4.88 2.88
C LYS A 265 -20.74 3.73 3.45
N ARG A 266 -19.42 3.86 3.49
CA ARG A 266 -18.52 2.85 4.04
C ARG A 266 -17.84 3.45 5.25
N ASP A 267 -17.89 2.71 6.35
CA ASP A 267 -17.06 2.86 7.55
C ASP A 267 -17.68 3.54 8.77
N SER A 268 -18.45 2.75 9.53
CA SER A 268 -18.89 3.11 10.89
C SER A 268 -17.72 3.35 11.85
N ASN A 269 -16.54 2.75 11.60
CA ASN A 269 -15.37 2.90 12.47
C ASN A 269 -14.61 4.21 12.23
N HIS A 270 -14.89 4.93 11.14
CA HIS A 270 -14.24 6.19 10.79
C HIS A 270 -15.22 7.36 10.73
N LYS A 271 -16.39 7.21 11.35
CA LYS A 271 -17.28 8.33 11.64
C LYS A 271 -16.57 9.29 12.61
N LEU A 272 -16.70 10.59 12.36
CA LEU A 272 -16.23 11.59 13.31
C LEU A 272 -17.19 11.62 14.51
N GLU A 273 -16.64 11.41 15.69
CA GLU A 273 -17.36 11.38 16.94
C GLU A 273 -16.74 12.38 17.92
N LYS A 274 -17.60 13.00 18.73
CA LYS A 274 -17.13 13.81 19.85
C LYS A 274 -16.50 12.88 20.88
N ALA A 275 -15.34 13.25 21.37
CA ALA A 275 -14.62 12.53 22.42
C ALA A 275 -14.22 13.50 23.53
N GLU A 276 -13.58 12.99 24.58
CA GLU A 276 -13.15 13.78 25.72
C GLU A 276 -11.72 13.41 26.13
N LEU A 277 -10.93 14.43 26.45
CA LEU A 277 -9.64 14.30 27.11
C LEU A 277 -9.56 15.35 28.23
N PRO A 278 -9.05 15.01 29.43
CA PRO A 278 -8.99 15.91 30.58
C PRO A 278 -8.38 17.29 30.25
N GLY A 279 -9.12 18.37 30.54
CA GLY A 279 -8.65 19.74 30.34
C GLY A 279 -8.39 20.13 28.87
N THR A 280 -8.84 19.33 27.91
CA THR A 280 -8.59 19.55 26.48
C THR A 280 -9.89 19.90 25.76
N ARG A 281 -9.89 21.00 25.01
CA ARG A 281 -11.05 21.44 24.22
C ARG A 281 -11.05 20.82 22.83
N ASN A 282 -12.24 20.80 22.21
CA ASN A 282 -12.44 20.42 20.81
C ASN A 282 -11.92 19.02 20.47
N VAL A 283 -12.17 18.06 21.36
CA VAL A 283 -11.70 16.69 21.22
C VAL A 283 -12.69 15.88 20.38
N HIS A 284 -12.17 15.28 19.32
CA HIS A 284 -12.90 14.38 18.43
C HIS A 284 -12.07 13.15 18.13
N ARG A 285 -12.74 12.09 17.69
CA ARG A 285 -12.11 10.85 17.27
C ARG A 285 -12.78 10.34 15.99
N ALA A 286 -11.97 9.77 15.10
CA ALA A 286 -12.45 9.00 13.96
C ALA A 286 -11.50 7.81 13.77
N GLY A 287 -11.96 6.62 14.17
CA GLY A 287 -11.13 5.41 14.18
C GLY A 287 -9.87 5.58 15.04
N PRO A 288 -8.66 5.35 14.48
CA PRO A 288 -7.41 5.45 15.22
C PRO A 288 -6.89 6.89 15.38
N ILE A 289 -7.63 7.90 14.93
CA ILE A 289 -7.16 9.29 14.93
C ILE A 289 -7.95 10.11 15.94
N TRP A 290 -7.20 10.76 16.84
CA TRP A 290 -7.67 11.76 17.77
C TRP A 290 -7.32 13.15 17.28
N LEU A 291 -8.26 14.08 17.41
CA LEU A 291 -8.16 15.46 16.95
C LEU A 291 -8.47 16.36 18.14
N ALA A 292 -7.60 17.32 18.46
CA ALA A 292 -7.78 18.12 19.67
C ALA A 292 -7.19 19.54 19.62
N GLY A 293 -7.64 20.37 20.54
CA GLY A 293 -6.87 21.51 21.03
C GLY A 293 -5.66 21.06 21.86
N GLN A 294 -4.99 21.99 22.54
CA GLN A 294 -3.77 21.69 23.30
C GLN A 294 -4.05 20.65 24.39
N PRO A 295 -3.46 19.45 24.33
CA PRO A 295 -3.59 18.48 25.40
C PRO A 295 -2.81 18.92 26.64
N THR A 296 -3.37 18.61 27.81
CA THR A 296 -2.69 18.69 29.11
C THR A 296 -1.86 17.42 29.36
N ALA A 297 -1.01 17.41 30.40
CA ALA A 297 -0.31 16.19 30.81
C ALA A 297 -1.28 15.04 31.13
N GLU A 298 -2.40 15.35 31.79
CA GLU A 298 -3.45 14.38 32.11
C GLU A 298 -4.15 13.87 30.84
N ALA A 299 -4.38 14.74 29.86
CA ALA A 299 -4.91 14.36 28.55
C ALA A 299 -3.97 13.40 27.82
N LEU A 300 -2.66 13.64 27.84
CA LEU A 300 -1.69 12.76 27.20
C LEU A 300 -1.66 11.39 27.88
N ALA A 301 -1.74 11.34 29.21
CA ALA A 301 -1.86 10.08 29.93
C ALA A 301 -3.16 9.32 29.58
N ALA A 302 -4.29 10.04 29.48
CA ALA A 302 -5.57 9.47 29.08
C ALA A 302 -5.56 8.98 27.63
N ALA A 303 -4.97 9.76 26.71
CA ALA A 303 -4.81 9.41 25.30
C ALA A 303 -3.95 8.14 25.15
N LYS A 304 -2.84 8.05 25.90
CA LYS A 304 -2.00 6.84 25.93
C LYS A 304 -2.78 5.62 26.39
N LYS A 305 -3.57 5.75 27.46
CA LYS A 305 -4.44 4.67 27.94
C LYS A 305 -5.50 4.26 26.90
N ALA A 306 -5.90 5.20 26.04
CA ALA A 306 -6.82 4.95 24.94
C ALA A 306 -6.15 4.36 23.67
N GLY A 307 -4.84 4.07 23.73
CA GLY A 307 -4.09 3.43 22.64
C GLY A 307 -3.33 4.40 21.74
N VAL A 308 -3.28 5.70 22.08
CA VAL A 308 -2.42 6.65 21.38
C VAL A 308 -0.97 6.30 21.65
N LYS A 309 -0.17 6.18 20.58
CA LYS A 309 1.29 6.04 20.68
C LYS A 309 2.00 7.28 20.14
N ARG A 310 1.40 8.01 19.21
CA ARG A 310 1.98 9.19 18.55
C ARG A 310 1.20 10.47 18.80
N VAL A 311 1.91 11.56 19.04
CA VAL A 311 1.35 12.91 19.14
C VAL A 311 1.99 13.81 18.09
N ILE A 312 1.16 14.48 17.31
CA ILE A 312 1.56 15.37 16.22
C ILE A 312 1.11 16.79 16.60
N THR A 313 2.07 17.69 16.79
CA THR A 313 1.81 19.11 17.08
C THR A 313 1.87 19.95 15.80
N LEU A 314 0.87 20.81 15.61
CA LEU A 314 0.87 21.83 14.57
C LEU A 314 1.23 23.23 15.10
N ARG A 315 1.42 23.37 16.42
CA ARG A 315 1.69 24.67 17.05
C ARG A 315 3.06 25.18 16.66
N SER A 316 3.18 26.42 16.23
CA SER A 316 4.49 27.05 16.05
C SER A 316 5.17 27.29 17.39
N GLU A 317 6.50 27.31 17.40
CA GLU A 317 7.30 27.55 18.62
C GLU A 317 6.98 28.88 19.29
N ARG A 318 6.64 29.91 18.51
CA ARG A 318 6.26 31.24 19.01
C ARG A 318 4.98 31.23 19.86
N GLU A 319 4.18 30.17 19.77
CA GLU A 319 2.96 30.02 20.55
C GLU A 319 3.20 29.31 21.89
N LEU A 320 4.40 28.78 22.12
CA LEU A 320 4.70 27.92 23.27
C LEU A 320 5.57 28.66 24.29
N ASP A 321 5.13 28.64 25.53
CA ASP A 321 5.86 29.06 26.73
C ASP A 321 6.36 27.85 27.55
N PHE A 322 6.23 26.64 26.99
CA PHE A 322 6.67 25.38 27.57
C PHE A 322 7.24 24.44 26.50
N ASP A 323 7.95 23.41 26.94
CA ASP A 323 8.50 22.36 26.09
C ASP A 323 7.44 21.27 25.83
N ASP A 324 6.81 21.32 24.66
CA ASP A 324 5.76 20.36 24.27
C ASP A 324 6.33 18.98 23.88
N GLU A 325 7.57 18.93 23.39
CA GLU A 325 8.26 17.67 23.11
C GLU A 325 8.54 16.91 24.41
N ALA A 326 9.11 17.60 25.42
CA ALA A 326 9.32 17.01 26.74
C ALA A 326 8.01 16.58 27.37
N LEU A 327 6.94 17.38 27.25
CA LEU A 327 5.61 17.03 27.76
C LEU A 327 5.09 15.71 27.17
N VAL A 328 5.21 15.52 25.85
CA VAL A 328 4.78 14.31 25.13
C VAL A 328 5.68 13.12 25.47
N LYS A 329 7.01 13.31 25.43
CA LYS A 329 7.97 12.24 25.75
C LYS A 329 7.87 11.78 27.20
N ASN A 330 7.60 12.67 28.14
CA ASN A 330 7.37 12.32 29.55
C ASN A 330 6.10 11.49 29.76
N ALA A 331 5.09 11.63 28.89
CA ALA A 331 3.94 10.72 28.85
C ALA A 331 4.30 9.35 28.23
N GLY A 332 5.50 9.21 27.66
CA GLY A 332 5.98 8.02 26.96
C GLY A 332 5.23 7.81 25.65
N LEU A 333 5.05 8.89 24.88
CA LEU A 333 4.46 8.93 23.55
C LEU A 333 5.51 9.42 22.53
N GLU A 334 5.39 8.98 21.29
CA GLU A 334 6.20 9.45 20.17
C GLU A 334 5.79 10.87 19.79
N PHE A 335 6.78 11.75 19.61
CA PHE A 335 6.56 13.16 19.31
C PHE A 335 6.90 13.50 17.86
N HIS A 336 5.99 14.17 17.16
CA HIS A 336 6.16 14.68 15.81
C HIS A 336 5.72 16.14 15.74
N ALA A 337 6.47 16.97 15.02
CA ALA A 337 6.19 18.39 14.88
C ALA A 337 6.12 18.82 13.41
N VAL A 338 4.96 19.30 12.97
CA VAL A 338 4.79 19.99 11.68
C VAL A 338 4.31 21.41 11.96
N ARG A 339 5.27 22.29 12.25
CA ARG A 339 5.04 23.61 12.85
C ARG A 339 4.55 24.64 11.83
N PHE A 340 3.40 25.29 12.07
CA PHE A 340 2.97 26.47 11.32
C PHE A 340 1.97 27.33 12.12
N GLY A 341 2.11 28.65 12.07
CA GLY A 341 1.28 29.58 12.85
C GLY A 341 -0.11 29.84 12.27
N GLY A 342 -0.24 29.91 10.94
CA GLY A 342 -1.48 30.23 10.24
C GLY A 342 -1.42 29.89 8.75
N HIS A 343 -2.44 30.29 7.99
CA HIS A 343 -2.61 29.90 6.57
C HIS A 343 -1.41 30.25 5.68
N GLN A 344 -0.73 31.38 5.92
CA GLN A 344 0.44 31.81 5.15
C GLN A 344 1.62 30.82 5.24
N GLN A 345 1.64 29.97 6.27
CA GLN A 345 2.68 29.00 6.53
C GLN A 345 2.22 27.56 6.33
N LEU A 346 0.97 27.35 5.90
CA LEU A 346 0.39 26.05 5.57
C LEU A 346 0.71 25.74 4.10
N THR A 347 1.82 25.06 3.86
CA THR A 347 2.26 24.66 2.51
C THR A 347 1.81 23.24 2.18
N ASP A 348 1.84 22.91 0.90
CA ASP A 348 1.51 21.58 0.38
C ASP A 348 2.33 20.47 1.05
N GLU A 349 3.63 20.69 1.22
CA GLU A 349 4.55 19.74 1.84
C GLU A 349 4.15 19.47 3.30
N LYS A 350 3.71 20.49 4.02
CA LYS A 350 3.25 20.34 5.41
C LYS A 350 1.93 19.59 5.49
N ILE A 351 0.98 19.89 4.61
CA ILE A 351 -0.29 19.14 4.57
C ILE A 351 -0.01 17.67 4.26
N HIS A 352 0.85 17.41 3.27
CA HIS A 352 1.27 16.06 2.89
C HIS A 352 1.94 15.32 4.04
N ALA A 353 2.96 15.92 4.67
CA ALA A 353 3.68 15.30 5.78
C ALA A 353 2.76 14.91 6.95
N VAL A 354 1.79 15.76 7.32
CA VAL A 354 0.83 15.40 8.37
C VAL A 354 -0.11 14.28 7.91
N CYS A 355 -0.54 14.27 6.65
CA CYS A 355 -1.36 13.19 6.12
C CYS A 355 -0.64 11.83 6.19
N GLN A 356 0.65 11.78 5.82
CA GLN A 356 1.45 10.55 5.92
C GLN A 356 1.57 10.06 7.38
N LEU A 357 1.82 10.98 8.33
CA LEU A 357 1.88 10.64 9.75
C LEU A 357 0.56 10.08 10.29
N LEU A 358 -0.58 10.56 9.77
CA LEU A 358 -1.91 10.06 10.11
C LEU A 358 -2.23 8.71 9.44
N GLN A 359 -1.76 8.48 8.21
CA GLN A 359 -1.97 7.21 7.48
C GLN A 359 -1.24 6.05 8.14
N ALA A 360 -0.10 6.31 8.78
CA ALA A 360 0.62 5.33 9.57
C ALA A 360 -0.12 4.90 10.86
N ALA A 361 -1.24 5.54 11.22
CA ALA A 361 -2.03 5.17 12.38
C ALA A 361 -2.98 4.01 12.07
N ASP A 362 -2.99 3.00 12.93
CA ASP A 362 -3.94 1.90 12.91
C ASP A 362 -4.58 1.72 14.30
N PRO A 363 -5.60 0.84 14.47
CA PRO A 363 -6.31 0.71 15.74
C PRO A 363 -5.41 0.47 16.97
N ASP A 364 -4.25 -0.18 16.77
CA ASP A 364 -3.29 -0.54 17.81
C ASP A 364 -2.14 0.49 17.94
N ASN A 365 -2.02 1.40 16.98
CA ASN A 365 -1.07 2.50 16.95
C ASN A 365 -1.77 3.82 16.61
N GLN A 366 -2.54 4.35 17.57
CA GLN A 366 -3.38 5.53 17.36
C GLN A 366 -2.55 6.83 17.39
N ALA A 367 -2.98 7.84 16.64
CA ALA A 367 -2.34 9.15 16.57
C ALA A 367 -3.23 10.24 17.18
N LEU A 368 -2.63 11.20 17.89
CA LEU A 368 -3.26 12.43 18.37
C LEU A 368 -2.69 13.64 17.63
N LEU A 369 -3.49 14.24 16.75
CA LEU A 369 -3.16 15.48 16.07
C LEU A 369 -3.74 16.66 16.84
N HIS A 370 -2.89 17.62 17.22
CA HIS A 370 -3.33 18.79 17.97
C HIS A 370 -2.74 20.12 17.50
N CYS A 371 -3.45 21.19 17.84
CA CYS A 371 -2.92 22.56 17.82
C CYS A 371 -3.46 23.33 19.03
N ALA A 372 -3.39 24.67 19.06
CA ALA A 372 -3.90 25.44 20.20
C ALA A 372 -5.43 25.27 20.45
N SER A 373 -6.23 25.18 19.38
CA SER A 373 -7.70 25.22 19.45
C SER A 373 -8.41 24.21 18.56
N ALA A 374 -7.66 23.29 17.94
CA ALA A 374 -8.11 22.44 16.84
C ALA A 374 -8.44 23.18 15.51
N ASN A 375 -8.21 24.50 15.41
CA ASN A 375 -8.46 25.25 14.17
C ASN A 375 -7.62 24.74 12.97
N ARG A 376 -6.28 24.67 13.14
CA ARG A 376 -5.38 24.07 12.14
C ARG A 376 -5.61 22.57 11.93
N VAL A 377 -6.04 21.88 12.98
CA VAL A 377 -6.35 20.45 12.93
C VAL A 377 -7.53 20.22 11.98
N GLY A 378 -8.57 21.05 12.06
CA GLY A 378 -9.71 20.96 11.15
C GLY A 378 -9.35 21.22 9.69
N ALA A 379 -8.37 22.09 9.40
CA ALA A 379 -7.87 22.31 8.04
C ALA A 379 -7.13 21.07 7.50
N ILE A 380 -6.20 20.51 8.27
CA ILE A 380 -5.52 19.25 7.92
C ILE A 380 -6.53 18.10 7.77
N TRP A 381 -7.54 18.05 8.64
CA TRP A 381 -8.58 17.03 8.62
C TRP A 381 -9.36 17.04 7.30
N ILE A 382 -9.65 18.22 6.74
CA ILE A 382 -10.28 18.31 5.41
C ILE A 382 -9.42 17.60 4.36
N ALA A 383 -8.12 17.91 4.32
CA ALA A 383 -7.21 17.34 3.35
C ALA A 383 -7.09 15.82 3.50
N TYR A 384 -6.81 15.35 4.71
CA TYR A 384 -6.68 13.93 5.03
C TYR A 384 -7.94 13.14 4.63
N ARG A 385 -9.13 13.65 4.98
CA ARG A 385 -10.38 12.92 4.75
C ARG A 385 -10.75 12.79 3.28
N VAL A 386 -10.44 13.81 2.48
CA VAL A 386 -10.72 13.78 1.04
C VAL A 386 -9.68 12.96 0.30
N LEU A 387 -8.39 13.11 0.64
CA LEU A 387 -7.30 12.41 -0.05
C LEU A 387 -7.19 10.94 0.32
N ASP A 388 -7.56 10.55 1.54
CA ASP A 388 -7.67 9.13 1.89
C ASP A 388 -8.94 8.48 1.29
N GLY A 389 -9.78 9.28 0.62
CA GLY A 389 -10.97 8.82 -0.08
C GLY A 389 -12.17 8.52 0.82
N ARG A 390 -12.13 8.87 2.12
CA ARG A 390 -13.20 8.57 3.09
C ARG A 390 -14.40 9.53 3.01
N GLN A 391 -14.19 10.80 2.64
CA GLN A 391 -15.25 11.82 2.60
C GLN A 391 -15.29 12.63 1.30
N THR A 392 -16.48 13.18 1.00
CA THR A 392 -16.62 14.23 -0.01
C THR A 392 -15.98 15.51 0.51
N LEU A 393 -15.58 16.42 -0.39
CA LEU A 393 -15.05 17.72 0.04
C LEU A 393 -16.05 18.48 0.92
N GLU A 394 -17.33 18.43 0.57
CA GLU A 394 -18.39 19.08 1.34
C GLU A 394 -18.50 18.52 2.77
N ASN A 395 -18.50 17.19 2.92
CA ASN A 395 -18.58 16.56 4.24
C ASN A 395 -17.29 16.74 5.03
N ALA A 396 -16.13 16.70 4.38
CA ALA A 396 -14.85 16.96 5.02
C ALA A 396 -14.78 18.40 5.57
N ILE A 397 -15.32 19.39 4.85
CA ILE A 397 -15.45 20.78 5.36
C ILE A 397 -16.38 20.82 6.58
N LYS A 398 -17.52 20.11 6.55
CA LYS A 398 -18.42 20.02 7.71
C LYS A 398 -17.72 19.40 8.92
N GLU A 399 -17.02 18.28 8.73
CA GLU A 399 -16.22 17.62 9.77
C GLU A 399 -15.11 18.55 10.29
N GLY A 400 -14.37 19.23 9.42
CA GLY A 400 -13.32 20.18 9.82
C GLY A 400 -13.86 21.30 10.72
N LYS A 401 -15.06 21.82 10.41
CA LYS A 401 -15.76 22.79 11.27
C LYS A 401 -16.19 22.19 12.60
N GLN A 402 -16.68 20.95 12.62
CA GLN A 402 -17.00 20.24 13.86
C GLN A 402 -15.76 20.07 14.74
N VAL A 403 -14.62 19.71 14.14
CA VAL A 403 -13.33 19.58 14.83
C VAL A 403 -12.87 20.89 15.46
N GLY A 404 -13.15 22.04 14.83
CA GLY A 404 -12.83 23.36 15.39
C GLY A 404 -12.27 24.37 14.38
N LEU A 405 -12.33 24.09 13.07
CA LEU A 405 -11.94 25.03 12.02
C LEU A 405 -12.88 26.24 11.98
N LEU A 406 -12.31 27.43 12.24
CA LEU A 406 -13.00 28.72 12.21
C LEU A 406 -12.39 29.69 11.21
N ASP A 407 -11.10 29.51 10.87
CA ASP A 407 -10.38 30.42 9.97
C ASP A 407 -10.71 30.08 8.49
N PRO A 408 -11.30 31.01 7.74
CA PRO A 408 -11.68 30.79 6.34
C PRO A 408 -10.47 30.63 5.42
N ASP A 409 -9.32 31.24 5.72
CA ASP A 409 -8.11 31.15 4.90
C ASP A 409 -7.42 29.80 5.08
N LEU A 410 -7.44 29.25 6.31
CA LEU A 410 -7.02 27.87 6.55
C LEU A 410 -7.93 26.86 5.83
N GLN A 411 -9.24 27.11 5.82
CA GLN A 411 -10.17 26.28 5.03
C GLN A 411 -9.84 26.37 3.54
N LYS A 412 -9.62 27.58 3.03
CA LYS A 412 -9.29 27.83 1.62
C LYS A 412 -8.01 27.10 1.21
N ALA A 413 -6.93 27.23 1.98
CA ALA A 413 -5.66 26.55 1.71
C ALA A 413 -5.84 25.02 1.65
N ALA A 414 -6.57 24.43 2.62
CA ALA A 414 -6.85 23.00 2.61
C ALA A 414 -7.71 22.57 1.40
N VAL A 415 -8.69 23.38 1.00
CA VAL A 415 -9.54 23.11 -0.17
C VAL A 415 -8.74 23.20 -1.47
N GLU A 416 -7.88 24.21 -1.62
CA GLU A 416 -7.02 24.39 -2.80
C GLU A 416 -6.04 23.22 -2.95
N TYR A 417 -5.35 22.84 -1.87
CA TYR A 417 -4.47 21.67 -1.81
C TYR A 417 -5.18 20.40 -2.30
N VAL A 418 -6.40 20.19 -1.81
CA VAL A 418 -7.25 19.07 -2.20
C VAL A 418 -7.66 19.18 -3.66
N GLN A 419 -8.09 20.34 -4.15
CA GLN A 419 -8.53 20.53 -5.53
C GLN A 419 -7.42 20.29 -6.56
N GLN A 420 -6.19 20.69 -6.27
CA GLN A 420 -5.04 20.43 -7.13
C GLN A 420 -4.77 18.92 -7.28
N ARG A 421 -4.96 18.15 -6.21
CA ARG A 421 -4.76 16.70 -6.20
C ARG A 421 -5.98 15.91 -6.68
N LYS A 422 -7.15 16.54 -6.77
CA LYS A 422 -8.39 15.97 -7.33
C LYS A 422 -8.47 16.02 -8.85
N ARG A 423 -7.70 16.89 -9.50
CA ARG A 423 -7.76 17.16 -10.95
C ARG A 423 -6.96 16.17 -11.75
#